data_AF-A0AAU4L569-F1
#
_entry.id   AF-A0AAU4L569-F1
#
_cell.length_a   1.000
_cell.length_b   1.000
_cell.length_c   1.000
_cell.angle_alpha   90.00
_cell.angle_beta   90.00
_cell.angle_gamma   90.00
#
_symmetry.space_group_name_H-M   'P 1'
#
loop_
_entity.id
_entity.type
_entity.pdbx_description
1 polymer ?
#
loop_
_entity_poly.entity_id
_entity_poly.type
_entity_poly.pdbx_seq_one_letter_code
_entity_poly.pdbx_strand_id
1 'polypeptide(L)'
;MTPAELSRTVLHAVCRAVEDGVLQAPVPESVSVERPRPGGRGDYATNVALRLAGPARQQPRAIAEELRRRIAESPGIARIEITGPGFLNFTLDAGVQQALVRQVLERGRAYGHGDSAAGVCVRFRPADELRARVWAETVLELLRTQGADVTQGDPEALHVVPAPAQDLLERLGPDAARWALLSGAVHDRPQAGPDLLVQHERNPLFRVRYAHSRTRALTRNAEELGFAGDPQQHVDAPALTTAIGDHPAVLASAARLRAPDRLARHLQSTADAFLAFQHNVLPFGDEKPMAAHRSRLALAEAAGTVLAGGLSLLGISAPDYL
;
A
#
# COMPACT_ATOMS: atom_id res chain seq x y z
N MET A 1 8.32 -13.04 -1.43
CA MET A 1 8.27 -12.27 -0.17
C MET A 1 8.01 -10.80 -0.47
N THR A 2 6.78 -10.33 -0.27
CA THR A 2 6.41 -8.91 -0.35
C THR A 2 6.92 -8.13 0.87
N PRO A 3 6.96 -6.78 0.84
CA PRO A 3 7.28 -5.96 2.02
C PRO A 3 6.38 -6.28 3.22
N ALA A 4 5.07 -6.45 2.98
CA ALA A 4 4.11 -6.84 4.01
C ALA A 4 4.37 -8.26 4.56
N GLU A 5 4.78 -9.21 3.73
CA GLU A 5 5.23 -10.54 4.17
C GLU A 5 6.53 -10.47 4.96
N LEU A 6 7.49 -9.64 4.53
CA LEU A 6 8.74 -9.43 5.25
C LEU A 6 8.47 -8.78 6.61
N SER A 7 7.67 -7.71 6.67
CA SER A 7 7.20 -7.09 7.91
C SER A 7 6.55 -8.10 8.86
N ARG A 8 5.67 -8.95 8.35
CA ARG A 8 5.06 -10.04 9.14
C ARG A 8 6.08 -11.06 9.61
N THR A 9 7.04 -11.43 8.76
CA THR A 9 8.13 -12.36 9.09
C THR A 9 9.00 -11.80 10.20
N VAL A 10 9.39 -10.53 10.12
CA VAL A 10 10.16 -9.85 11.17
C VAL A 10 9.35 -9.75 12.46
N LEU A 11 8.07 -9.38 12.39
CA LEU A 11 7.20 -9.33 13.57
C LEU A 11 7.08 -10.71 14.22
N HIS A 12 6.87 -11.76 13.44
CA HIS A 12 6.81 -13.14 13.92
C HIS A 12 8.13 -13.55 14.61
N ALA A 13 9.27 -13.17 14.04
CA ALA A 13 10.58 -13.42 14.65
C ALA A 13 10.74 -12.68 16.01
N VAL A 14 10.21 -11.46 16.12
CA VAL A 14 10.17 -10.72 17.39
C VAL A 14 9.26 -11.41 18.41
N CYS A 15 8.04 -11.80 18.03
CA CYS A 15 7.12 -12.53 18.91
C CYS A 15 7.80 -13.77 19.49
N ARG A 16 8.40 -14.59 18.63
CA ARG A 16 9.11 -15.79 19.05
C ARG A 16 10.31 -15.50 19.96
N ALA A 17 11.05 -14.43 19.72
CA ALA A 17 12.17 -14.06 20.58
C ALA A 17 11.72 -13.66 21.99
N VAL A 18 10.52 -13.06 22.11
CA VAL A 18 9.90 -12.73 23.40
C VAL A 18 9.35 -13.99 24.08
N GLU A 19 8.64 -14.84 23.34
CA GLU A 19 8.09 -16.12 23.84
C GLU A 19 9.18 -17.05 24.37
N ASP A 20 10.32 -17.14 23.67
CA ASP A 20 11.47 -17.95 24.07
C ASP A 20 12.28 -17.31 25.23
N GLY A 21 11.88 -16.13 25.72
CA GLY A 21 12.54 -15.41 26.81
C GLY A 21 13.90 -14.78 26.47
N VAL A 22 14.32 -14.83 25.20
CA VAL A 22 15.59 -14.27 24.71
C VAL A 22 15.54 -12.74 24.67
N LEU A 23 14.37 -12.19 24.34
CA LEU A 23 14.12 -10.75 24.29
C LEU A 23 13.09 -10.34 25.36
N GLN A 24 13.51 -9.54 26.34
CA GLN A 24 12.63 -9.03 27.39
C GLN A 24 12.05 -7.66 27.02
N ALA A 25 11.20 -7.59 26.00
CA ALA A 25 10.57 -6.36 25.55
C ALA A 25 9.09 -6.58 25.19
N PRO A 26 8.24 -5.54 25.26
CA PRO A 26 6.90 -5.64 24.72
C PRO A 26 6.95 -5.88 23.21
N VAL A 27 6.14 -6.82 22.73
CA VAL A 27 5.99 -7.08 21.30
C VAL A 27 5.36 -5.85 20.65
N PRO A 28 5.97 -5.26 19.61
CA PRO A 28 5.40 -4.12 18.92
C PRO A 28 4.16 -4.55 18.11
N GLU A 29 3.15 -3.70 18.04
CA GLU A 29 1.93 -3.99 17.25
C GLU A 29 2.21 -4.17 15.75
N SER A 30 3.30 -3.57 15.25
CA SER A 30 3.71 -3.70 13.86
C SER A 30 5.20 -3.42 13.66
N VAL A 31 5.76 -4.04 12.64
CA VAL A 31 7.11 -3.77 12.15
C VAL A 31 7.01 -3.15 10.76
N SER A 32 7.66 -2.01 10.55
CA SER A 32 7.87 -1.45 9.22
C SER A 32 9.18 -1.96 8.65
N VAL A 33 9.14 -2.28 7.36
CA VAL A 33 10.32 -2.38 6.50
C VAL A 33 10.26 -1.22 5.54
N GLU A 34 11.38 -0.54 5.38
CA GLU A 34 11.51 0.67 4.57
C GLU A 34 12.71 0.50 3.64
N ARG A 35 12.90 1.44 2.71
CA ARG A 35 14.12 1.44 1.90
C ARG A 35 15.35 1.66 2.81
N PRO A 36 16.47 0.96 2.57
CA PRO A 36 17.69 1.23 3.31
C PRO A 36 18.08 2.72 3.18
N ARG A 37 18.43 3.33 4.32
CA ARG A 37 18.94 4.71 4.36
C ARG A 37 20.24 4.83 3.55
N PRO A 38 20.67 6.03 3.13
CA PRO A 38 21.97 6.22 2.49
C PRO A 38 23.09 5.52 3.28
N GLY A 39 23.78 4.56 2.65
CA GLY A 39 24.80 3.71 3.28
C GLY A 39 24.32 2.30 3.71
N GLY A 40 23.01 2.02 3.69
CA GLY A 40 22.44 0.68 3.81
C GLY A 40 22.53 -0.10 2.49
N ARG A 41 22.49 -1.43 2.55
CA ARG A 41 22.61 -2.35 1.41
C ARG A 41 21.38 -3.27 1.34
N GLY A 42 20.96 -3.67 0.14
CA GLY A 42 19.79 -4.55 -0.05
C GLY A 42 18.53 -3.80 -0.47
N ASP A 43 17.41 -4.53 -0.51
CA ASP A 43 16.11 -4.06 -1.00
C ASP A 43 15.31 -3.34 0.09
N TYR A 44 15.35 -3.87 1.32
CA TYR A 44 14.59 -3.36 2.47
C TYR A 44 15.44 -3.30 3.72
N ALA A 45 15.06 -2.46 4.68
CA ALA A 45 15.67 -2.39 6.00
C ALA A 45 14.62 -2.18 7.08
N THR A 46 14.91 -2.63 8.30
CA THR A 46 14.10 -2.32 9.49
C THR A 46 14.97 -1.83 10.64
N ASN A 47 14.42 -0.89 11.41
CA ASN A 47 15.02 -0.35 12.63
C ASN A 47 14.48 -1.04 13.90
N VAL A 48 13.76 -2.16 13.77
CA VAL A 48 13.05 -2.79 14.89
C VAL A 48 13.98 -3.10 16.08
N ALA A 49 15.21 -3.55 15.83
CA ALA A 49 16.18 -3.85 16.87
C ALA A 49 16.59 -2.61 17.68
N LEU A 50 16.65 -1.43 17.04
CA LEU A 50 16.91 -0.16 17.72
C LEU A 50 15.74 0.27 18.60
N ARG A 51 14.51 0.07 18.12
CA ARG A 51 13.30 0.36 18.90
C ARG A 51 13.15 -0.55 20.13
N LEU A 52 13.57 -1.81 20.01
CA LEU A 52 13.48 -2.81 21.07
C LEU A 52 14.63 -2.72 22.08
N ALA A 53 15.77 -2.13 21.74
CA ALA A 53 16.96 -2.06 22.59
C ALA A 53 16.72 -1.41 23.95
N GLY A 54 15.99 -0.28 23.98
CA GLY A 54 15.66 0.43 25.22
C GLY A 54 14.81 -0.43 26.17
N PRO A 55 13.61 -0.87 25.73
CA PRO A 55 12.76 -1.75 26.52
C PRO A 55 13.44 -3.06 26.94
N ALA A 56 14.22 -3.69 26.05
CA ALA A 56 14.93 -4.93 26.32
C ALA A 56 16.17 -4.78 27.21
N ARG A 57 16.67 -3.55 27.43
CA ARG A 57 17.98 -3.26 28.06
C ARG A 57 19.13 -4.07 27.44
N GLN A 58 19.06 -4.31 26.13
CA GLN A 58 20.07 -5.06 25.37
C GLN A 58 20.69 -4.16 24.30
N GLN A 59 21.90 -4.47 23.87
CA GLN A 59 22.54 -3.74 22.77
C GLN A 59 21.75 -3.97 21.46
N PRO A 60 21.42 -2.92 20.68
CA PRO A 60 20.62 -3.09 19.47
C PRO A 60 21.24 -4.06 18.47
N ARG A 61 22.58 -4.10 18.39
CA ARG A 61 23.31 -5.04 17.54
C ARG A 61 23.11 -6.51 17.97
N ALA A 62 23.00 -6.78 19.27
CA ALA A 62 22.74 -8.13 19.77
C ALA A 62 21.32 -8.58 19.43
N ILE A 63 20.33 -7.69 19.59
CA ILE A 63 18.94 -7.96 19.17
C ILE A 63 18.88 -8.19 17.66
N ALA A 64 19.56 -7.36 16.87
CA ALA A 64 19.61 -7.52 15.42
C ALA A 64 20.21 -8.88 15.03
N GLU A 65 21.26 -9.33 15.70
CA GLU A 65 21.90 -10.64 15.43
C GLU A 65 20.99 -11.82 15.78
N GLU A 66 20.25 -11.72 16.88
CA GLU A 66 19.24 -12.72 17.26
C GLU A 66 18.10 -12.80 16.24
N LEU A 67 17.54 -11.64 15.87
CA LEU A 67 16.51 -11.58 14.84
C LEU A 67 17.02 -12.09 13.49
N ARG A 68 18.25 -11.72 13.09
CA ARG A 68 18.89 -12.20 11.87
C ARG A 68 18.91 -13.73 11.82
N ARG A 69 19.32 -14.38 12.92
CA ARG A 69 19.39 -15.84 13.02
C ARG A 69 18.02 -16.49 12.84
N ARG A 70 16.98 -15.92 13.45
CA ARG A 70 15.60 -16.42 13.36
C ARG A 70 14.97 -16.21 11.98
N ILE A 71 15.37 -15.15 11.28
CA ILE A 71 14.79 -14.78 9.97
C ILE A 71 15.55 -15.44 8.81
N ALA A 72 16.82 -15.81 8.97
CA ALA A 72 17.70 -16.27 7.89
C ALA A 72 17.16 -17.46 7.07
N GLU A 73 16.33 -18.32 7.67
CA GLU A 73 15.74 -19.49 6.99
C GLU A 73 14.37 -19.19 6.35
N SER A 74 13.91 -17.93 6.41
CA SER A 74 12.60 -17.56 5.87
C SER A 74 12.63 -17.56 4.34
N PRO A 75 11.66 -18.21 3.67
CA PRO A 75 11.62 -18.25 2.20
C PRO A 75 11.55 -16.85 1.58
N GLY A 76 12.35 -16.57 0.56
CA GLY A 76 12.33 -15.29 -0.16
C GLY A 76 13.37 -14.27 0.29
N ILE A 77 14.24 -14.61 1.25
CA ILE A 77 15.34 -13.76 1.71
C ILE A 77 16.68 -14.38 1.28
N ALA A 78 17.35 -13.74 0.32
CA ALA A 78 18.66 -14.16 -0.15
C ALA A 78 19.77 -13.84 0.86
N ARG A 79 19.69 -12.67 1.51
CA ARG A 79 20.74 -12.21 2.44
C ARG A 79 20.18 -11.24 3.47
N ILE A 80 20.77 -11.29 4.67
CA ILE A 80 20.51 -10.32 5.73
C ILE A 80 21.85 -9.74 6.21
N GLU A 81 21.97 -8.41 6.17
CA GLU A 81 23.15 -7.67 6.64
C GLU A 81 22.78 -6.72 7.78
N ILE A 82 23.59 -6.70 8.84
CA ILE A 82 23.43 -5.75 9.94
C ILE A 82 24.38 -4.57 9.73
N THR A 83 23.82 -3.38 9.52
CA THR A 83 24.59 -2.14 9.35
C THR A 83 24.47 -1.23 10.58
N GLY A 84 25.53 -0.46 10.82
CA GLY A 84 25.60 0.52 11.91
C GLY A 84 25.28 -0.08 13.28
N PRO A 85 24.47 0.61 14.12
CA PRO A 85 24.19 0.19 15.49
C PRO A 85 23.21 -0.99 15.60
N GLY A 86 22.53 -1.39 14.52
CA GLY A 86 21.53 -2.47 14.57
C GLY A 86 20.44 -2.40 13.51
N PHE A 87 20.70 -1.82 12.32
CA PHE A 87 19.75 -1.88 11.21
C PHE A 87 19.87 -3.24 10.52
N LEU A 88 18.76 -3.95 10.38
CA LEU A 88 18.68 -5.18 9.59
C LEU A 88 18.32 -4.77 8.17
N ASN A 89 19.18 -5.13 7.20
CA ASN A 89 18.92 -4.90 5.79
C ASN A 89 18.80 -6.25 5.07
N PHE A 90 17.82 -6.36 4.19
CA PHE A 90 17.40 -7.59 3.54
C PHE A 90 17.64 -7.45 2.04
N THR A 91 18.32 -8.43 1.46
CA THR A 91 18.29 -8.71 0.03
C THR A 91 17.34 -9.87 -0.19
N LEU A 92 16.35 -9.68 -1.05
CA LEU A 92 15.35 -10.69 -1.36
C LEU A 92 15.84 -11.64 -2.45
N ASP A 93 15.26 -12.83 -2.51
CA ASP A 93 15.57 -13.80 -3.56
C ASP A 93 15.24 -13.25 -4.96
N ALA A 94 16.02 -13.70 -5.95
CA ALA A 94 15.69 -13.47 -7.35
C ALA A 94 14.27 -13.99 -7.64
N GLY A 95 13.46 -13.22 -8.34
CA GLY A 95 12.08 -13.61 -8.68
C GLY A 95 11.00 -13.05 -7.74
N VAL A 96 11.37 -12.43 -6.61
CA VAL A 96 10.37 -11.91 -5.65
C VAL A 96 9.51 -10.79 -6.23
N GLN A 97 10.08 -9.86 -6.98
CA GLN A 97 9.30 -8.81 -7.65
C GLN A 97 8.37 -9.42 -8.71
N GLN A 98 8.85 -10.41 -9.44
CA GLN A 98 8.05 -11.11 -10.45
C GLN A 98 6.86 -11.84 -9.81
N ALA A 99 7.06 -12.50 -8.66
CA ALA A 99 5.99 -13.13 -7.90
C ALA A 99 4.97 -12.11 -7.37
N LEU A 100 5.43 -10.95 -6.88
CA LEU A 100 4.56 -9.85 -6.47
C LEU A 100 3.70 -9.36 -7.64
N VAL A 101 4.31 -9.09 -8.80
CA VAL A 101 3.56 -8.62 -9.99
C VAL A 101 2.53 -9.66 -10.43
N ARG A 102 2.90 -10.95 -10.50
CA ARG A 102 1.94 -12.03 -10.82
C ARG A 102 0.79 -12.07 -9.82
N GLN A 103 1.08 -12.04 -8.52
CA GLN A 103 0.06 -12.05 -7.48
C GLN A 103 -0.92 -10.87 -7.60
N VAL A 104 -0.43 -9.67 -7.90
CA VAL A 104 -1.27 -8.48 -8.10
C VAL A 104 -2.18 -8.66 -9.30
N LEU A 105 -1.63 -9.09 -10.44
CA LEU A 105 -2.39 -9.27 -11.67
C LEU A 105 -3.42 -10.40 -11.56
N GLU A 106 -3.07 -11.51 -10.90
CA GLU A 106 -3.96 -12.64 -10.64
C GLU A 106 -5.11 -12.27 -9.70
N ARG A 107 -4.83 -11.53 -8.62
CA ARG A 107 -5.87 -11.09 -7.67
C ARG A 107 -6.69 -9.91 -8.19
N GLY A 108 -6.19 -9.16 -9.17
CA GLY A 108 -6.85 -7.99 -9.72
C GLY A 108 -7.21 -6.98 -8.62
N ARG A 109 -8.44 -6.46 -8.66
CA ARG A 109 -8.93 -5.48 -7.66
C ARG A 109 -9.00 -6.03 -6.23
N ALA A 110 -8.95 -7.36 -6.04
CA ALA A 110 -8.93 -8.00 -4.74
C ALA A 110 -7.52 -8.13 -4.15
N TYR A 111 -6.48 -7.65 -4.82
CA TYR A 111 -5.14 -7.62 -4.25
C TYR A 111 -5.12 -6.77 -2.96
N GLY A 112 -4.53 -7.33 -1.90
CA GLY A 112 -4.52 -6.73 -0.56
C GLY A 112 -5.72 -7.08 0.33
N HIS A 113 -6.74 -7.75 -0.18
CA HIS A 113 -7.78 -8.37 0.65
C HIS A 113 -7.20 -9.54 1.45
N GLY A 114 -7.72 -9.74 2.65
CA GLY A 114 -7.23 -10.74 3.61
C GLY A 114 -8.22 -10.98 4.73
N ASP A 115 -7.72 -11.51 5.84
CA ASP A 115 -8.48 -11.99 7.00
C ASP A 115 -8.00 -11.35 8.31
N SER A 116 -7.31 -10.21 8.23
CA SER A 116 -6.73 -9.53 9.40
C SER A 116 -7.77 -9.03 10.41
N ALA A 117 -9.04 -8.97 10.02
CA ALA A 117 -10.19 -8.64 10.86
C ALA A 117 -11.17 -9.84 10.98
N ALA A 118 -10.73 -11.07 10.70
CA ALA A 118 -11.56 -12.25 10.89
C ALA A 118 -12.04 -12.38 12.36
N GLY A 119 -13.33 -12.66 12.54
CA GLY A 119 -13.96 -12.72 13.86
C GLY A 119 -14.31 -11.36 14.48
N VAL A 120 -13.93 -10.25 13.85
CA VAL A 120 -14.36 -8.92 14.26
C VAL A 120 -15.78 -8.68 13.76
N CYS A 121 -16.70 -8.40 14.68
CA CYS A 121 -18.08 -8.02 14.37
C CYS A 121 -18.25 -6.51 14.59
N VAL A 122 -18.64 -5.77 13.55
CA VAL A 122 -18.79 -4.30 13.61
C VAL A 122 -20.11 -3.85 13.01
N ARG A 123 -20.78 -2.94 13.69
CA ARG A 123 -21.93 -2.21 13.16
C ARG A 123 -21.82 -0.73 13.51
N PHE A 124 -22.00 0.16 12.54
CA PHE A 124 -22.08 1.59 12.80
C PHE A 124 -23.52 2.03 13.06
N ARG A 125 -23.70 3.01 13.96
CA ARG A 125 -24.96 3.75 14.05
C ARG A 125 -25.20 4.53 12.74
N PRO A 126 -26.44 4.59 12.23
CA PRO A 126 -26.77 5.50 11.14
C PRO A 126 -26.36 6.93 11.48
N ALA A 127 -25.81 7.64 10.49
CA ALA A 127 -25.45 9.04 10.61
C ALA A 127 -26.26 9.86 9.59
N ASP A 128 -26.71 11.05 9.95
CA ASP A 128 -27.39 11.96 9.02
C ASP A 128 -26.39 12.81 8.22
N GLU A 129 -25.27 13.17 8.87
CA GLU A 129 -24.21 13.99 8.29
C GLU A 129 -23.52 13.26 7.13
N LEU A 130 -23.29 13.98 6.02
CA LEU A 130 -22.81 13.42 4.76
C LEU A 130 -21.45 12.73 4.90
N ARG A 131 -20.46 13.38 5.52
CA ARG A 131 -19.13 12.80 5.66
C ARG A 131 -19.15 11.57 6.55
N ALA A 132 -19.84 11.61 7.68
CA ALA A 132 -19.97 10.49 8.60
C ALA A 132 -20.57 9.26 7.91
N ARG A 133 -21.58 9.43 7.06
CA ARG A 133 -22.15 8.35 6.24
C ARG A 133 -21.12 7.76 5.28
N VAL A 134 -20.52 8.60 4.43
CA VAL A 134 -19.54 8.15 3.42
C VAL A 134 -18.33 7.49 4.10
N TRP A 135 -17.87 8.04 5.23
CA TRP A 135 -16.78 7.48 6.02
C TRP A 135 -17.14 6.11 6.60
N ALA A 136 -18.33 5.97 7.21
CA ALA A 136 -18.81 4.71 7.76
C ALA A 136 -18.94 3.65 6.66
N GLU A 137 -19.56 3.98 5.52
CA GLU A 137 -19.69 3.08 4.37
C GLU A 137 -18.33 2.57 3.88
N THR A 138 -17.36 3.48 3.69
CA THR A 138 -16.01 3.12 3.25
C THR A 138 -15.28 2.29 4.29
N VAL A 139 -15.42 2.58 5.59
CA VAL A 139 -14.79 1.80 6.66
C VAL A 139 -15.39 0.39 6.74
N LEU A 140 -16.71 0.24 6.59
CA LEU A 140 -17.34 -1.08 6.51
C LEU A 140 -16.82 -1.87 5.32
N GLU A 141 -16.66 -1.23 4.16
CA GLU A 141 -16.11 -1.88 2.98
C GLU A 141 -14.65 -2.33 3.21
N LEU A 142 -13.81 -1.47 3.79
CA LEU A 142 -12.45 -1.84 4.17
C LEU A 142 -12.44 -3.02 5.15
N LEU A 143 -13.30 -3.01 6.18
CA LEU A 143 -13.42 -4.10 7.14
C LEU A 143 -13.87 -5.42 6.48
N ARG A 144 -14.85 -5.38 5.56
CA ARG A 144 -15.26 -6.57 4.77
C ARG A 144 -14.09 -7.16 4.00
N THR A 145 -13.27 -6.32 3.38
CA THR A 145 -12.11 -6.78 2.60
C THR A 145 -11.04 -7.46 3.47
N GLN A 146 -11.12 -7.28 4.79
CA GLN A 146 -10.24 -7.87 5.78
C GLN A 146 -10.93 -9.00 6.57
N GLY A 147 -12.12 -9.45 6.16
CA GLY A 147 -12.80 -10.61 6.73
C GLY A 147 -13.68 -10.33 7.94
N ALA A 148 -13.98 -9.07 8.26
CA ALA A 148 -14.90 -8.73 9.35
C ALA A 148 -16.37 -9.01 8.98
N ASP A 149 -17.17 -9.42 9.97
CA ASP A 149 -18.63 -9.42 9.86
C ASP A 149 -19.17 -8.03 10.19
N VAL A 150 -19.62 -7.32 9.16
CA VAL A 150 -20.10 -5.94 9.30
C VAL A 150 -21.62 -5.82 9.50
N THR A 151 -22.30 -6.95 9.74
CA THR A 151 -23.74 -7.01 9.98
C THR A 151 -24.08 -7.19 11.46
N GLN A 152 -23.12 -7.70 12.23
CA GLN A 152 -23.26 -7.99 13.66
C GLN A 152 -22.41 -7.05 14.52
N GLY A 153 -22.69 -7.05 15.82
CA GLY A 153 -21.95 -6.27 16.81
C GLY A 153 -22.74 -5.10 17.41
N ASP A 154 -22.18 -4.57 18.49
CA ASP A 154 -22.73 -3.41 19.18
C ASP A 154 -22.57 -2.16 18.30
N PRO A 155 -23.61 -1.30 18.21
CA PRO A 155 -23.51 -0.10 17.41
C PRO A 155 -22.41 0.82 17.95
N GLU A 156 -21.35 1.02 17.17
CA GLU A 156 -20.33 2.03 17.45
C GLU A 156 -20.66 3.34 16.71
N ALA A 157 -20.29 4.48 17.30
CA ALA A 157 -20.44 5.79 16.68
C ALA A 157 -19.09 6.27 16.16
N LEU A 158 -19.07 6.78 14.93
CA LEU A 158 -17.88 7.45 14.38
C LEU A 158 -17.98 8.95 14.64
N HIS A 159 -16.98 9.50 15.29
CA HIS A 159 -16.84 10.94 15.48
C HIS A 159 -15.99 11.53 14.35
N VAL A 160 -16.66 11.92 13.27
CA VAL A 160 -16.05 12.51 12.08
C VAL A 160 -16.33 14.01 12.06
N VAL A 161 -15.33 14.83 11.72
CA VAL A 161 -15.55 16.26 11.51
C VAL A 161 -16.47 16.47 10.30
N PRO A 162 -17.61 17.17 10.43
CA PRO A 162 -18.60 17.30 9.36
C PRO A 162 -18.05 17.89 8.06
N ALA A 163 -18.73 17.59 6.96
CA ALA A 163 -18.51 18.26 5.68
C ALA A 163 -18.78 19.77 5.78
N PRO A 164 -18.04 20.61 5.03
CA PRO A 164 -18.27 22.06 5.01
C PRO A 164 -19.60 22.46 4.37
N ALA A 165 -20.20 21.59 3.54
CA ALA A 165 -21.51 21.79 2.92
C ALA A 165 -22.17 20.43 2.62
N GLN A 166 -23.50 20.42 2.52
CA GLN A 166 -24.28 19.21 2.21
C GLN A 166 -24.41 18.95 0.70
N ASP A 167 -24.29 19.99 -0.12
CA ASP A 167 -24.47 20.00 -1.57
C ASP A 167 -23.20 19.61 -2.35
N LEU A 168 -22.19 19.04 -1.67
CA LEU A 168 -20.88 18.73 -2.29
C LEU A 168 -21.00 17.79 -3.49
N LEU A 169 -21.95 16.84 -3.44
CA LEU A 169 -22.20 15.92 -4.54
C LEU A 169 -22.66 16.65 -5.80
N GLU A 170 -23.56 17.63 -5.66
CA GLU A 170 -24.07 18.43 -6.77
C GLU A 170 -22.99 19.36 -7.34
N ARG A 171 -22.17 19.95 -6.45
CA ARG A 171 -21.13 20.92 -6.82
C ARG A 171 -19.89 20.31 -7.44
N LEU A 172 -19.44 19.17 -6.91
CA LEU A 172 -18.16 18.56 -7.28
C LEU A 172 -18.33 17.29 -8.13
N GLY A 173 -19.53 16.71 -8.15
CA GLY A 173 -19.75 15.37 -8.68
C GLY A 173 -19.29 14.26 -7.71
N PRO A 174 -19.65 13.00 -8.00
CA PRO A 174 -19.49 11.88 -7.05
C PRO A 174 -18.05 11.60 -6.65
N ASP A 175 -17.14 11.57 -7.61
CA ASP A 175 -15.74 11.22 -7.37
C ASP A 175 -15.02 12.30 -6.55
N ALA A 176 -15.17 13.57 -6.92
CA ALA A 176 -14.51 14.67 -6.23
C ALA A 176 -15.11 14.93 -4.85
N ALA A 177 -16.42 14.76 -4.68
CA ALA A 177 -17.04 14.79 -3.36
C ALA A 177 -16.50 13.65 -2.46
N ARG A 178 -16.46 12.40 -2.94
CA ARG A 178 -15.93 11.28 -2.17
C ARG A 178 -14.46 11.47 -1.81
N TRP A 179 -13.65 11.95 -2.75
CA TRP A 179 -12.25 12.28 -2.48
C TRP A 179 -12.14 13.33 -1.37
N ALA A 180 -12.84 14.46 -1.49
CA ALA A 180 -12.81 15.53 -0.49
C ALA A 180 -13.16 15.04 0.93
N LEU A 181 -14.17 14.16 1.02
CA LEU A 181 -14.70 13.64 2.28
C LEU A 181 -13.76 12.61 2.93
N LEU A 182 -13.00 11.86 2.13
CA LEU A 182 -12.21 10.70 2.60
C LEU A 182 -10.70 10.96 2.65
N SER A 183 -10.17 11.94 1.92
CA SER A 183 -8.71 12.10 1.78
C SER A 183 -8.02 12.77 2.98
N GLY A 184 -8.75 13.57 3.77
CA GLY A 184 -8.27 14.18 5.01
C GLY A 184 -8.57 13.31 6.23
N ALA A 185 -7.77 13.42 7.30
CA ALA A 185 -7.98 12.62 8.50
C ALA A 185 -9.36 12.88 9.13
N VAL A 186 -9.83 11.93 9.94
CA VAL A 186 -11.17 11.95 10.56
C VAL A 186 -11.47 13.26 11.33
N HIS A 187 -10.43 13.87 11.91
CA HIS A 187 -10.49 15.10 12.70
C HIS A 187 -10.14 16.37 11.91
N ASP A 188 -9.76 16.24 10.64
CA ASP A 188 -9.47 17.39 9.79
C ASP A 188 -10.73 17.88 9.10
N ARG A 189 -10.83 19.18 8.83
CA ARG A 189 -11.91 19.69 7.96
C ARG A 189 -11.65 19.26 6.50
N PRO A 190 -12.66 18.72 5.78
CA PRO A 190 -12.52 18.34 4.37
C PRO A 190 -12.12 19.52 3.50
N GLN A 191 -11.14 19.29 2.61
CA GLN A 191 -10.77 20.24 1.57
C GLN A 191 -11.65 20.02 0.34
N ALA A 192 -12.85 20.62 0.35
CA ALA A 192 -13.86 20.45 -0.70
C ALA A 192 -13.96 21.68 -1.63
N GLY A 193 -12.81 22.13 -2.14
CA GLY A 193 -12.68 23.29 -3.02
C GLY A 193 -12.85 22.94 -4.51
N PRO A 194 -13.05 23.96 -5.38
CA PRO A 194 -13.15 23.76 -6.83
C PRO A 194 -11.87 23.22 -7.46
N ASP A 195 -10.72 23.32 -6.78
CA ASP A 195 -9.44 22.78 -7.23
C ASP A 195 -9.50 21.27 -7.54
N LEU A 196 -10.40 20.53 -6.90
CA LEU A 196 -10.63 19.11 -7.18
C LEU A 196 -11.25 18.83 -8.56
N LEU A 197 -11.84 19.85 -9.21
CA LEU A 197 -12.38 19.76 -10.57
C LEU A 197 -11.33 20.06 -11.64
N VAL A 198 -10.20 20.65 -11.26
CA VAL A 198 -9.17 21.08 -12.21
C VAL A 198 -8.25 19.91 -12.55
N GLN A 199 -8.07 19.64 -13.85
CA GLN A 199 -7.14 18.64 -14.35
C GLN A 199 -5.69 19.13 -14.29
N HIS A 200 -5.12 19.23 -13.09
CA HIS A 200 -3.74 19.67 -12.89
C HIS A 200 -2.96 18.76 -11.93
N GLU A 201 -1.64 18.79 -12.01
CA GLU A 201 -0.77 17.94 -11.19
C GLU A 201 -0.90 18.15 -9.68
N ARG A 202 -1.25 19.35 -9.22
CA ARG A 202 -1.46 19.64 -7.79
C ARG A 202 -2.77 19.06 -7.24
N ASN A 203 -3.63 18.48 -8.09
CA ASN A 203 -4.94 17.98 -7.72
C ASN A 203 -4.73 16.49 -7.49
N PRO A 204 -4.72 16.03 -6.23
CA PRO A 204 -4.35 14.66 -5.94
C PRO A 204 -5.38 13.65 -6.48
N LEU A 205 -6.66 14.03 -6.58
CA LEU A 205 -7.67 13.18 -7.22
C LEU A 205 -7.38 12.99 -8.70
N PHE A 206 -7.17 14.10 -9.43
CA PHE A 206 -6.82 14.04 -10.84
C PHE A 206 -5.57 13.21 -11.05
N ARG A 207 -4.52 13.45 -10.24
CA ARG A 207 -3.24 12.76 -10.37
C ARG A 207 -3.33 11.26 -10.18
N VAL A 208 -4.12 10.79 -9.19
CA VAL A 208 -4.37 9.35 -8.97
C VAL A 208 -5.15 8.74 -10.13
N ARG A 209 -6.23 9.38 -10.59
CA ARG A 209 -7.03 8.85 -11.72
C ARG A 209 -6.25 8.91 -13.04
N TYR A 210 -5.45 9.95 -13.25
CA TYR A 210 -4.56 10.10 -14.40
C TYR A 210 -3.46 9.04 -14.40
N ALA A 211 -2.84 8.74 -13.26
CA ALA A 211 -1.90 7.62 -13.16
C ALA A 211 -2.55 6.30 -13.58
N HIS A 212 -3.78 6.03 -13.15
CA HIS A 212 -4.53 4.86 -13.60
C HIS A 212 -4.74 4.86 -15.12
N SER A 213 -5.27 5.93 -15.71
CA SER A 213 -5.53 6.01 -17.15
C SER A 213 -4.23 5.88 -17.97
N ARG A 214 -3.11 6.40 -17.46
CA ARG A 214 -1.79 6.23 -18.05
C ARG A 214 -1.31 4.78 -18.02
N THR A 215 -1.59 4.01 -16.97
CA THR A 215 -1.31 2.55 -16.98
C THR A 215 -2.08 1.86 -18.13
N ARG A 216 -3.35 2.22 -18.32
CA ARG A 216 -4.20 1.67 -19.39
C ARG A 216 -3.68 2.09 -20.77
N ALA A 217 -3.23 3.34 -20.91
CA ALA A 217 -2.62 3.84 -22.13
C ALA A 217 -1.33 3.08 -22.50
N LEU A 218 -0.47 2.79 -21.52
CA LEU A 218 0.74 2.00 -21.76
C LEU A 218 0.42 0.58 -22.26
N THR A 219 -0.58 -0.09 -21.67
CA THR A 219 -1.03 -1.41 -22.15
C THR A 219 -1.51 -1.34 -23.59
N ARG A 220 -2.39 -0.39 -23.94
CA ARG A 220 -2.88 -0.22 -25.32
C ARG A 220 -1.74 0.06 -26.30
N ASN A 221 -0.83 0.97 -25.95
CA ASN A 221 0.30 1.30 -26.81
C ASN A 221 1.26 0.10 -26.99
N ALA A 222 1.42 -0.73 -25.97
CA ALA A 222 2.22 -1.95 -26.10
C ALA A 222 1.57 -2.99 -27.03
N GLU A 223 0.23 -3.13 -26.96
CA GLU A 223 -0.54 -3.97 -27.87
C GLU A 223 -0.39 -3.50 -29.32
N GLU A 224 -0.44 -2.19 -29.59
CA GLU A 224 -0.16 -1.60 -30.90
C GLU A 224 1.27 -1.91 -31.39
N LEU A 225 2.23 -1.98 -30.47
CA LEU A 225 3.61 -2.39 -30.74
C LEU A 225 3.81 -3.92 -30.80
N GLY A 226 2.75 -4.71 -30.63
CA GLY A 226 2.76 -6.17 -30.76
C GLY A 226 3.34 -6.91 -29.56
N PHE A 227 3.28 -6.36 -28.35
CA PHE A 227 3.70 -7.07 -27.13
C PHE A 227 2.77 -6.84 -25.94
N ALA A 228 2.83 -7.74 -24.96
CA ALA A 228 2.07 -7.68 -23.73
C ALA A 228 2.99 -7.75 -22.50
N GLY A 229 2.46 -7.39 -21.34
CA GLY A 229 3.17 -7.46 -20.07
C GLY A 229 3.54 -8.90 -19.71
N ASP A 230 4.79 -9.10 -19.30
CA ASP A 230 5.28 -10.38 -18.76
C ASP A 230 6.41 -10.12 -17.76
N PRO A 231 6.23 -10.41 -16.45
CA PRO A 231 7.23 -10.17 -15.42
C PRO A 231 8.32 -11.26 -15.45
N GLN A 232 9.20 -11.20 -16.46
CA GLN A 232 10.32 -12.15 -16.63
C GLN A 232 11.57 -11.71 -15.87
N GLN A 233 11.84 -10.41 -15.86
CA GLN A 233 13.07 -9.82 -15.33
C GLN A 233 12.77 -8.89 -14.15
N HIS A 234 13.77 -8.68 -13.31
CA HIS A 234 13.71 -7.66 -12.28
C HIS A 234 13.77 -6.27 -12.93
N VAL A 235 12.88 -5.38 -12.50
CA VAL A 235 12.78 -3.99 -12.91
C VAL A 235 13.29 -3.12 -11.78
N ASP A 236 14.31 -2.31 -12.04
CA ASP A 236 14.82 -1.31 -11.08
C ASP A 236 13.83 -0.14 -10.94
N ALA A 237 12.80 -0.35 -10.13
CA ALA A 237 11.78 0.64 -9.78
C ALA A 237 11.38 0.47 -8.30
N PRO A 238 12.32 0.71 -7.36
CA PRO A 238 12.13 0.37 -5.95
C PRO A 238 10.96 1.11 -5.32
N ALA A 239 10.78 2.40 -5.60
CA ALA A 239 9.66 3.18 -5.05
C ALA A 239 8.29 2.60 -5.46
N LEU A 240 8.14 2.22 -6.73
CA LEU A 240 6.90 1.63 -7.24
C LEU A 240 6.69 0.22 -6.71
N THR A 241 7.76 -0.57 -6.65
CA THR A 241 7.72 -1.94 -6.10
C THR A 241 7.32 -1.95 -4.63
N THR A 242 7.89 -1.05 -3.82
CA THR A 242 7.51 -0.86 -2.42
C THR A 242 6.05 -0.42 -2.30
N ALA A 243 5.62 0.59 -3.08
CA ALA A 243 4.23 1.05 -3.03
C ALA A 243 3.23 -0.07 -3.35
N ILE A 244 3.46 -0.88 -4.40
CA ILE A 244 2.61 -2.03 -4.73
C ILE A 244 2.65 -3.09 -3.61
N GLY A 245 3.83 -3.35 -3.05
CA GLY A 245 4.03 -4.35 -2.01
C GLY A 245 3.44 -3.99 -0.64
N ASP A 246 3.34 -2.69 -0.32
CA ASP A 246 2.81 -2.17 0.93
C ASP A 246 1.28 -2.14 0.97
N HIS A 247 0.62 -2.18 -0.20
CA HIS A 247 -0.83 -2.04 -0.33
C HIS A 247 -1.65 -2.94 0.62
N PRO A 248 -1.35 -4.26 0.77
CA PRO A 248 -2.09 -5.12 1.69
C PRO A 248 -2.02 -4.63 3.16
N ALA A 249 -0.84 -4.19 3.60
CA ALA A 249 -0.65 -3.68 4.95
C ALA A 249 -1.38 -2.35 5.18
N VAL A 250 -1.45 -1.51 4.14
CA VAL A 250 -2.22 -0.26 4.17
C VAL A 250 -3.72 -0.55 4.30
N LEU A 251 -4.29 -1.50 3.56
CA LEU A 251 -5.70 -1.86 3.67
C LEU A 251 -6.04 -2.39 5.07
N ALA A 252 -5.25 -3.33 5.58
CA ALA A 252 -5.41 -3.86 6.94
C ALA A 252 -5.33 -2.74 8.00
N SER A 253 -4.38 -1.81 7.85
CA SER A 253 -4.22 -0.69 8.78
C SER A 253 -5.38 0.31 8.69
N ALA A 254 -5.85 0.63 7.47
CA ALA A 254 -6.96 1.54 7.23
C ALA A 254 -8.27 0.98 7.83
N ALA A 255 -8.51 -0.33 7.65
CA ALA A 255 -9.66 -1.03 8.23
C ALA A 255 -9.61 -1.00 9.78
N ARG A 256 -8.50 -1.47 10.37
CA ARG A 256 -8.32 -1.54 11.83
C ARG A 256 -8.51 -0.19 12.51
N LEU A 257 -7.94 0.86 11.92
CA LEU A 257 -7.97 2.22 12.47
C LEU A 257 -9.15 3.05 12.00
N ARG A 258 -10.05 2.49 11.18
CA ARG A 258 -11.24 3.18 10.64
C ARG A 258 -10.85 4.48 9.92
N ALA A 259 -9.75 4.42 9.18
CA ALA A 259 -9.01 5.56 8.63
C ALA A 259 -8.81 5.43 7.10
N PRO A 260 -9.87 5.63 6.28
CA PRO A 260 -9.81 5.59 4.82
C PRO A 260 -8.85 6.60 4.20
N ASP A 261 -8.53 7.70 4.88
CA ASP A 261 -7.52 8.69 4.45
C ASP A 261 -6.14 8.06 4.23
N ARG A 262 -5.82 6.98 4.95
CA ARG A 262 -4.58 6.21 4.76
C ARG A 262 -4.53 5.58 3.37
N LEU A 263 -5.65 5.05 2.89
CA LEU A 263 -5.73 4.51 1.54
C LEU A 263 -5.59 5.65 0.51
N ALA A 264 -6.28 6.77 0.68
CA ALA A 264 -6.18 7.91 -0.22
C ALA A 264 -4.74 8.44 -0.34
N ARG A 265 -4.00 8.57 0.78
CA ARG A 265 -2.58 8.96 0.78
C ARG A 265 -1.70 7.93 0.10
N HIS A 266 -1.94 6.64 0.35
CA HIS A 266 -1.19 5.57 -0.30
C HIS A 266 -1.40 5.53 -1.83
N LEU A 267 -2.62 5.80 -2.31
CA LEU A 267 -2.89 5.90 -3.74
C LEU A 267 -2.16 7.08 -4.39
N GLN A 268 -2.04 8.22 -3.69
CA GLN A 268 -1.20 9.33 -4.15
C GLN A 268 0.27 8.90 -4.25
N SER A 269 0.83 8.27 -3.22
CA SER A 269 2.22 7.78 -3.26
C SER A 269 2.45 6.75 -4.36
N THR A 270 1.48 5.87 -4.61
CA THR A 270 1.54 4.88 -5.70
C THR A 270 1.48 5.57 -7.07
N ALA A 271 0.60 6.56 -7.23
CA ALA A 271 0.50 7.36 -8.45
C ALA A 271 1.80 8.11 -8.73
N ASP A 272 2.40 8.74 -7.71
CA ASP A 272 3.67 9.45 -7.84
C ASP A 272 4.81 8.52 -8.26
N ALA A 273 4.94 7.36 -7.60
CA ALA A 273 5.95 6.38 -7.93
C ALA A 273 5.77 5.84 -9.36
N PHE A 274 4.54 5.60 -9.79
CA PHE A 274 4.24 5.16 -11.15
C PHE A 274 4.53 6.26 -12.19
N LEU A 275 4.08 7.49 -11.96
CA LEU A 275 4.25 8.59 -12.91
C LEU A 275 5.73 8.94 -13.11
N ALA A 276 6.57 8.76 -12.09
CA ALA A 276 8.03 8.86 -12.21
C ALA A 276 8.63 7.72 -13.06
N PHE A 277 8.06 6.51 -12.98
CA PHE A 277 8.54 5.31 -13.66
C PHE A 277 8.09 5.19 -15.13
N GLN A 278 6.90 5.69 -15.48
CA GLN A 278 6.19 5.38 -16.74
C GLN A 278 6.99 5.58 -18.04
N HIS A 279 7.95 6.51 -18.06
CA HIS A 279 8.71 6.91 -19.25
C HIS A 279 9.67 5.82 -19.74
N ASN A 280 9.95 4.80 -18.92
CA ASN A 280 10.90 3.73 -19.24
C ASN A 280 10.22 2.46 -19.77
N VAL A 281 8.88 2.45 -19.87
CA VAL A 281 8.08 1.23 -20.09
C VAL A 281 8.14 0.77 -21.54
N LEU A 282 7.79 1.65 -22.48
CA LEU A 282 7.74 1.32 -23.91
C LEU A 282 9.13 1.47 -24.56
N PRO A 283 9.41 0.73 -25.66
CA PRO A 283 10.58 0.97 -26.50
C PRO A 283 10.60 2.39 -27.08
N PHE A 284 11.80 2.97 -27.26
CA PHE A 284 11.97 4.29 -27.85
C PHE A 284 12.60 4.23 -29.26
N GLY A 285 12.06 5.02 -30.19
CA GLY A 285 12.57 5.08 -31.56
C GLY A 285 12.52 3.72 -32.26
N ASP A 286 13.66 3.25 -32.75
CA ASP A 286 13.80 1.98 -33.47
C ASP A 286 14.05 0.76 -32.55
N GLU A 287 13.97 0.94 -31.23
CA GLU A 287 14.10 -0.17 -30.27
C GLU A 287 12.99 -1.21 -30.48
N LYS A 288 13.38 -2.48 -30.56
CA LYS A 288 12.43 -3.59 -30.61
C LYS A 288 11.91 -3.93 -29.21
N PRO A 289 10.66 -4.38 -29.05
CA PRO A 289 10.18 -4.93 -27.78
C PRO A 289 11.06 -6.08 -27.27
N MET A 290 11.54 -5.95 -26.03
CA MET A 290 12.41 -6.92 -25.33
C MET A 290 11.78 -7.37 -24.01
N ALA A 291 12.36 -8.40 -23.38
CA ALA A 291 11.94 -8.89 -22.06
C ALA A 291 11.89 -7.80 -20.98
N ALA A 292 12.80 -6.82 -21.04
CA ALA A 292 12.81 -5.67 -20.14
C ALA A 292 11.54 -4.81 -20.29
N HIS A 293 11.11 -4.51 -21.52
CA HIS A 293 9.89 -3.74 -21.77
C HIS A 293 8.64 -4.50 -21.32
N ARG A 294 8.58 -5.82 -21.57
CA ARG A 294 7.51 -6.70 -21.08
C ARG A 294 7.42 -6.69 -19.55
N SER A 295 8.56 -6.73 -18.86
CA SER A 295 8.61 -6.73 -17.39
C SER A 295 8.21 -5.37 -16.81
N ARG A 296 8.65 -4.27 -17.44
CA ARG A 296 8.25 -2.91 -17.04
C ARG A 296 6.76 -2.66 -17.25
N LEU A 297 6.21 -3.18 -18.34
CA LEU A 297 4.78 -3.11 -18.62
C LEU A 297 3.97 -3.89 -17.60
N ALA A 298 4.38 -5.12 -17.26
CA ALA A 298 3.71 -5.90 -16.22
C ALA A 298 3.72 -5.18 -14.85
N LEU A 299 4.81 -4.50 -14.51
CA LEU A 299 4.88 -3.68 -13.29
C LEU A 299 3.94 -2.46 -13.36
N ALA A 300 3.83 -1.81 -14.52
CA ALA A 300 2.87 -0.72 -14.75
C ALA A 300 1.41 -1.21 -14.64
N GLU A 301 1.10 -2.39 -15.15
CA GLU A 301 -0.22 -3.02 -15.05
C GLU A 301 -0.57 -3.38 -13.61
N ALA A 302 0.39 -3.87 -12.83
CA ALA A 302 0.24 -4.11 -11.39
C ALA A 302 -0.04 -2.81 -10.64
N ALA A 303 0.68 -1.71 -10.94
CA ALA A 303 0.39 -0.40 -10.38
C ALA A 303 -1.04 0.07 -10.71
N GLY A 304 -1.45 -0.08 -11.97
CA GLY A 304 -2.81 0.24 -12.41
C GLY A 304 -3.87 -0.56 -11.66
N THR A 305 -3.60 -1.83 -11.39
CA THR A 305 -4.48 -2.73 -10.62
C THR A 305 -4.64 -2.26 -9.18
N VAL A 306 -3.55 -1.88 -8.51
CA VAL A 306 -3.58 -1.29 -7.15
C VAL A 306 -4.38 0.02 -7.13
N LEU A 307 -4.13 0.90 -8.10
CA LEU A 307 -4.86 2.16 -8.23
C LEU A 307 -6.36 1.94 -8.43
N ALA A 308 -6.73 1.02 -9.34
CA ALA A 308 -8.12 0.68 -9.62
C ALA A 308 -8.83 0.07 -8.40
N GLY A 309 -8.20 -0.87 -7.71
CA GLY A 309 -8.73 -1.49 -6.49
C GLY A 309 -8.96 -0.46 -5.39
N GLY A 310 -7.97 0.37 -5.10
CA GLY A 310 -8.09 1.40 -4.06
C GLY A 310 -9.11 2.49 -4.39
N LEU A 311 -9.18 2.96 -5.65
CA LEU A 311 -10.22 3.90 -6.08
C LEU A 311 -11.62 3.29 -5.91
N SER A 312 -11.79 2.01 -6.27
CA SER A 312 -13.05 1.29 -6.08
C SER A 312 -13.47 1.22 -4.61
N LEU A 313 -12.54 0.98 -3.68
CA LEU A 313 -12.83 0.96 -2.23
C LEU A 313 -13.24 2.33 -1.68
N LEU A 314 -12.74 3.42 -2.26
CA LEU A 314 -13.18 4.78 -1.92
C LEU A 314 -14.51 5.16 -2.62
N GLY A 315 -15.04 4.30 -3.49
CA GLY A 315 -16.22 4.55 -4.31
C GLY A 315 -15.97 5.56 -5.43
N ILE A 316 -14.74 5.67 -5.92
CA ILE A 316 -14.30 6.63 -6.94
C ILE A 316 -14.04 5.88 -8.26
N SER A 317 -14.42 6.47 -9.40
CA SER A 317 -14.15 5.87 -10.70
C SER A 317 -12.64 5.80 -11.03
N ALA A 318 -12.23 4.68 -11.63
CA ALA A 318 -10.91 4.48 -12.22
C ALA A 318 -11.06 4.44 -13.76
N PRO A 319 -11.05 5.59 -14.45
CA PRO A 319 -11.38 5.64 -15.87
C PRO A 319 -10.22 5.13 -16.75
N ASP A 320 -10.57 4.52 -17.89
CA ASP A 320 -9.59 4.03 -18.88
C ASP A 320 -8.95 5.16 -19.69
N TYR A 321 -9.60 6.32 -19.72
CA TYR A 321 -9.23 7.54 -20.45
C TYR A 321 -9.53 8.75 -19.57
N LEU A 322 -8.65 9.74 -19.59
CA LEU A 322 -8.80 11.01 -18.87
C LEU A 322 -8.29 12.16 -19.72
#